data_AF-A0A831V6A1-F1
#
_entry.id   AF-A0A831V6A1-F1
#
_cell.length_a   1.000
_cell.length_b   1.000
_cell.length_c   1.000
_cell.angle_alpha   90.00
_cell.angle_beta   90.00
_cell.angle_gamma   90.00
#
_symmetry.space_group_name_H-M   'P 1'
#
loop_
_entity.id
_entity.type
_entity.pdbx_description
1 polymer ?
#
loop_
_entity_poly.entity_id
_entity_poly.type
_entity_poly.pdbx_seq_one_letter_code
_entity_poly.pdbx_strand_id
1 'polypeptide(L)'
;FITIVAEGRDLDLETVNRIAQGRVWDGARAKELGLVDDLGGLEEAVAAAGELAGLKEYKPVYLQQTIPPTIDLFESFRWWSKNTMAGIGGLIFRDSGFMNNFREQMDLMGTLQGDPAGIYAHSLIPAGQFSF
;
A
#
# COMPACT_ATOMS: atom_id res chain seq x y z
N PHE A 1 22.01 -8.24 7.61
CA PHE A 1 21.27 -7.54 8.67
C PHE A 1 22.18 -6.62 9.48
N ILE A 2 23.18 -7.16 10.20
CA ILE A 2 24.09 -6.37 11.06
C ILE A 2 24.74 -5.18 10.32
N THR A 3 25.21 -5.38 9.09
CA THR A 3 25.78 -4.31 8.24
C THR A 3 24.80 -3.17 7.98
N ILE A 4 23.52 -3.46 7.70
CA ILE A 4 22.48 -2.45 7.42
C ILE A 4 22.24 -1.59 8.66
N VAL A 5 22.21 -2.21 9.85
CA VAL A 5 22.02 -1.50 11.11
C VAL A 5 23.25 -0.65 11.46
N ALA A 6 24.45 -1.17 11.24
CA ALA A 6 25.70 -0.45 11.44
C ALA A 6 25.77 0.80 10.57
N GLU A 7 25.50 0.67 9.27
CA GLU A 7 25.48 1.81 8.33
C GLU A 7 24.37 2.81 8.66
N GLY A 8 23.15 2.33 8.96
CA GLY A 8 22.01 3.21 9.23
C GLY A 8 22.08 3.97 10.55
N ARG A 9 22.89 3.50 11.51
CA ARG A 9 23.06 4.11 12.85
C ARG A 9 24.45 4.69 13.08
N ASP A 10 25.33 4.62 12.08
CA ASP A 10 26.74 5.00 12.22
C ASP A 10 27.43 4.32 13.42
N LEU A 11 27.15 3.03 13.60
CA LEU A 11 27.69 2.20 14.67
C LEU A 11 28.76 1.26 14.13
N ASP A 12 29.80 1.02 14.95
CA ASP A 12 30.82 0.04 14.61
C ASP A 12 30.24 -1.39 14.51
N LEU A 13 30.71 -2.13 13.51
CA LEU A 13 30.21 -3.47 13.19
C LEU A 13 30.40 -4.45 14.36
N GLU A 14 31.51 -4.34 15.10
CA GLU A 14 31.79 -5.19 16.26
C GLU A 14 30.80 -4.91 17.39
N THR A 15 30.48 -3.63 17.60
CA THR A 15 29.48 -3.21 18.58
C THR A 15 28.09 -3.74 18.23
N VAL A 16 27.66 -3.61 16.97
CA VAL A 16 26.36 -4.14 16.52
C VAL A 16 26.33 -5.66 16.61
N ASN A 17 27.42 -6.35 16.26
CA ASN A 17 27.50 -7.81 16.36
C ASN A 17 27.35 -8.30 17.81
N ARG A 18 27.92 -7.58 18.78
CA ARG A 18 27.81 -7.91 20.22
C ARG A 18 26.38 -7.79 20.74
N ILE A 19 25.61 -6.81 20.26
CA ILE A 19 24.21 -6.58 20.69
C ILE A 19 23.20 -7.40 19.88
N ALA A 20 23.51 -7.75 18.63
CA ALA A 20 22.62 -8.43 17.67
C ALA A 20 22.77 -9.96 17.69
N GLN A 21 22.65 -10.57 18.89
CA GLN A 21 22.76 -12.02 19.12
C GLN A 21 21.39 -12.71 19.30
N GLY A 22 20.34 -12.19 18.68
CA GLY A 22 18.96 -12.70 18.84
C GLY A 22 18.30 -12.34 20.18
N ARG A 23 18.90 -11.44 20.96
CA ARG A 23 18.32 -10.92 22.21
C ARG A 23 17.27 -9.85 21.89
N VAL A 24 16.14 -9.89 22.62
CA VAL A 24 15.12 -8.83 22.60
C VAL A 24 15.51 -7.74 23.60
N TRP A 25 15.40 -6.48 23.17
CA TRP A 25 15.64 -5.30 23.99
C TRP A 25 14.32 -4.58 24.26
N ASP A 26 14.14 -4.08 25.47
CA ASP A 26 13.07 -3.11 25.73
C ASP A 26 13.43 -1.74 25.12
N GLY A 27 12.43 -0.85 25.00
CA GLY A 27 12.63 0.46 24.39
C GLY A 27 13.69 1.30 25.09
N ALA A 28 13.72 1.30 26.43
CA ALA A 28 14.69 2.06 27.22
C ALA A 28 16.12 1.61 26.91
N ARG A 29 16.36 0.30 26.93
CA ARG A 29 17.66 -0.28 26.64
C ARG A 29 18.04 -0.13 25.17
N ALA A 30 17.09 -0.21 24.25
CA ALA A 30 17.33 0.06 22.84
C ALA A 30 17.82 1.50 22.62
N LYS A 31 17.27 2.48 23.35
CA LYS A 31 17.71 3.88 23.30
C LYS A 31 19.13 4.04 23.83
N GLU A 32 19.45 3.42 24.97
CA GLU A 32 20.80 3.43 25.54
C GLU A 32 21.85 2.80 24.61
N LEU A 33 21.46 1.82 23.81
CA LEU A 33 22.31 1.14 22.83
C LEU A 33 22.39 1.86 21.48
N GLY A 34 21.68 2.98 21.29
CA GLY A 34 21.63 3.72 20.03
C GLY A 34 20.86 3.02 18.91
N LEU A 35 19.99 2.06 19.25
CA LEU A 35 19.15 1.35 18.27
C LEU A 35 17.89 2.14 17.89
N VAL A 36 17.42 3.02 18.78
CA VAL A 36 16.29 3.94 18.58
C VAL A 36 16.70 5.34 19.01
N ASP A 37 16.12 6.34 18.36
CA ASP A 37 16.44 7.75 18.60
C ASP A 37 15.73 8.26 19.86
N ASP A 38 14.42 8.03 19.93
CA ASP A 38 13.57 8.50 21.02
C ASP A 38 12.49 7.50 21.42
N LEU A 39 11.91 7.75 22.58
CA LEU A 39 10.78 6.97 23.13
C LEU A 39 9.56 7.87 23.19
N GLY A 40 8.46 7.39 22.63
CA GLY A 40 7.21 8.13 22.57
C GLY A 40 6.11 7.26 21.95
N GLY A 41 4.93 7.82 21.85
CA GLY A 41 3.81 7.23 21.13
C GLY A 41 3.80 7.62 19.65
N LEU A 42 2.68 7.30 19.00
CA LEU A 42 2.46 7.64 17.60
C LEU A 42 2.39 9.15 17.39
N GLU A 43 1.79 9.89 18.32
CA GLU A 43 1.60 11.34 18.22
C GLU A 43 2.94 12.07 18.20
N GLU A 44 3.87 11.69 19.09
CA GLU A 44 5.24 12.22 19.12
C GLU A 44 6.02 11.84 17.87
N ALA A 45 5.86 10.62 17.36
CA ALA A 45 6.50 10.20 16.11
C ALA A 45 6.02 11.02 14.90
N VAL A 46 4.72 11.31 14.83
CA VAL A 46 4.14 12.15 13.77
C VAL A 46 4.62 13.60 13.90
N ALA A 47 4.70 14.13 15.13
CA ALA A 47 5.23 15.47 15.37
C ALA A 47 6.71 15.59 14.95
N ALA A 48 7.56 14.64 15.37
CA ALA A 48 8.96 14.60 14.98
C ALA A 48 9.12 14.51 13.45
N ALA A 49 8.30 13.71 12.76
CA ALA A 49 8.29 13.66 11.30
C ALA A 49 7.89 14.99 10.65
N GLY A 50 6.88 15.68 11.21
CA GLY A 50 6.46 17.01 10.76
C GLY A 50 7.56 18.06 10.93
N GLU A 51 8.27 18.04 12.06
CA GLU A 51 9.41 18.91 12.34
C GLU A 51 10.57 18.66 11.37
N LEU A 52 10.94 17.39 11.16
CA LEU A 52 11.99 17.00 10.20
C LEU A 52 11.64 17.39 8.76
N ALA A 53 10.35 17.38 8.40
CA ALA A 53 9.86 17.81 7.10
C ALA A 53 9.66 19.34 6.99
N GLY A 54 9.83 20.09 8.09
CA GLY A 54 9.62 21.54 8.12
C GLY A 54 8.16 21.99 7.95
N LEU A 55 7.20 21.12 8.27
CA LEU A 55 5.77 21.38 8.11
C LEU A 55 5.20 22.04 9.38
N LYS A 56 4.56 23.20 9.23
CA LYS A 56 3.89 23.89 10.34
C LYS A 56 2.46 23.40 10.59
N GLU A 57 1.81 22.93 9.54
CA GLU A 57 0.46 22.38 9.58
C GLU A 57 0.46 21.08 8.79
N TYR A 58 0.05 19.99 9.43
CA TYR A 58 -0.08 18.69 8.81
C TYR A 58 -1.27 17.96 9.43
N LYS A 59 -1.86 17.03 8.66
CA LYS A 59 -2.93 16.17 9.13
C LYS A 59 -2.55 14.72 8.84
N PRO A 60 -2.47 13.84 9.85
CA PRO A 60 -2.24 12.42 9.60
C PRO A 60 -3.42 11.85 8.81
N VAL A 61 -3.13 11.22 7.68
CA VAL A 61 -4.11 10.51 6.86
C VAL A 61 -3.80 9.03 6.95
N TYR A 62 -4.76 8.24 7.44
CA TYR A 62 -4.64 6.79 7.44
C TYR A 62 -5.00 6.25 6.05
N LEU A 63 -4.03 5.67 5.36
CA LEU A 63 -4.26 5.01 4.07
C LEU A 63 -5.03 3.71 4.31
N GLN A 64 -6.29 3.67 3.89
CA GLN A 64 -7.03 2.42 3.78
C GLN A 64 -6.68 1.79 2.45
N GLN A 65 -6.16 0.56 2.47
CA GLN A 65 -5.96 -0.20 1.24
C GLN A 65 -7.35 -0.53 0.67
N THR A 66 -7.77 0.20 -0.35
CA THR A 66 -8.96 -0.15 -1.14
C THR A 66 -8.65 -1.44 -1.88
N ILE A 67 -9.59 -2.39 -1.86
CA ILE A 67 -9.48 -3.63 -2.63
C ILE A 67 -9.18 -3.25 -4.09
N PRO A 68 -8.12 -3.80 -4.71
CA PRO A 68 -7.83 -3.52 -6.11
C PRO A 68 -9.05 -3.85 -6.97
N PRO A 69 -9.39 -3.00 -7.98
CA PRO A 69 -10.49 -3.27 -8.90
C PRO A 69 -10.37 -4.63 -9.61
N THR A 70 -9.16 -5.16 -9.72
CA THR A 70 -8.86 -6.47 -10.29
C THR A 70 -9.36 -7.63 -9.44
N ILE A 71 -9.35 -7.49 -8.10
CA ILE A 71 -9.93 -8.49 -7.18
C ILE A 71 -11.47 -8.37 -7.17
N ASP A 72 -12.00 -7.15 -7.28
CA ASP A 72 -13.44 -6.91 -7.41
C ASP A 72 -14.02 -7.49 -8.71
N LEU A 73 -13.25 -7.48 -9.80
CA LEU A 73 -13.61 -8.15 -11.05
C LEU A 73 -13.67 -9.68 -10.91
N PHE A 74 -12.74 -10.29 -10.18
CA PHE A 74 -12.74 -11.74 -9.98
C PHE A 74 -13.92 -12.18 -9.10
N GLU A 75 -14.25 -11.41 -8.07
CA GLU A 75 -15.43 -11.65 -7.23
C GLU A 75 -16.75 -11.42 -8.00
N SER A 76 -16.85 -10.38 -8.82
CA SER A 76 -18.01 -10.16 -9.70
C SER A 76 -18.13 -11.23 -10.81
N PHE A 77 -17.02 -11.74 -11.33
CA PHE A 77 -16.97 -12.89 -12.25
C PHE A 77 -17.39 -14.19 -11.54
N ARG A 78 -16.97 -14.40 -10.29
CA ARG A 78 -17.36 -15.56 -9.46
C ARG A 78 -18.87 -15.55 -9.17
N TRP A 79 -19.45 -14.37 -8.92
CA TRP A 79 -20.89 -14.17 -8.77
C TRP A 79 -21.64 -14.42 -10.09
N TRP A 80 -21.13 -13.92 -11.22
CA TRP A 80 -21.68 -14.20 -12.56
C TRP A 80 -21.64 -15.70 -12.89
N SER A 81 -20.52 -16.39 -12.61
CA SER A 81 -20.37 -17.83 -12.80
C SER A 81 -21.36 -18.64 -11.96
N LYS A 82 -21.62 -18.23 -10.71
CA LYS A 82 -22.60 -18.91 -9.84
C LYS A 82 -24.04 -18.73 -10.30
N ASN A 83 -24.41 -17.57 -10.86
CA ASN A 83 -25.77 -17.31 -11.31
C ASN A 83 -26.06 -17.82 -12.74
N THR A 84 -25.04 -18.31 -13.47
CA THR A 84 -25.14 -18.78 -14.86
C THR A 84 -25.00 -20.31 -15.01
N MET A 85 -25.28 -21.08 -13.96
CA MET A 85 -25.51 -22.54 -14.06
C MET A 85 -26.98 -22.94 -13.79
N ALA A 86 -27.92 -21.99 -13.91
CA ALA A 86 -29.37 -22.24 -13.75
C ALA A 86 -30.23 -21.80 -14.95
N GLY A 87 -29.62 -21.44 -16.08
CA GLY A 87 -30.33 -21.04 -17.31
C GLY A 87 -29.92 -19.65 -17.77
N ILE A 88 -30.25 -19.31 -19.02
CA ILE A 88 -29.89 -18.05 -19.73
C ILE A 88 -28.52 -18.08 -20.45
N GLY A 89 -28.10 -19.23 -20.97
CA GLY A 89 -26.99 -19.29 -21.95
C GLY A 89 -27.36 -18.79 -23.36
N GLY A 90 -28.66 -18.63 -23.67
CA GLY A 90 -29.15 -18.32 -25.02
C GLY A 90 -29.69 -16.91 -25.25
N LEU A 91 -29.84 -16.07 -24.22
CA LEU A 91 -30.47 -14.74 -24.35
C LEU A 91 -29.51 -13.56 -24.21
N ILE A 92 -28.31 -13.75 -23.63
CA ILE A 92 -27.35 -12.65 -23.38
C ILE A 92 -26.53 -12.30 -24.63
N PHE A 93 -26.36 -13.23 -25.59
CA PHE A 93 -25.65 -12.94 -26.85
C PHE A 93 -26.45 -12.07 -27.85
N ARG A 94 -27.68 -11.62 -27.51
CA ARG A 94 -28.53 -10.81 -28.39
C ARG A 94 -28.71 -9.36 -27.94
N ASP A 95 -28.12 -8.93 -26.81
CA ASP A 95 -28.25 -7.54 -26.37
C ASP A 95 -26.95 -6.76 -26.65
N SER A 96 -27.05 -5.81 -27.59
CA SER A 96 -25.94 -5.03 -28.15
C SER A 96 -25.29 -4.05 -27.16
N GLY A 97 -25.86 -3.86 -25.97
CA GLY A 97 -25.32 -3.00 -24.91
C GLY A 97 -24.19 -3.63 -24.08
N PHE A 98 -24.21 -4.96 -23.88
CA PHE A 98 -23.16 -5.65 -23.10
C PHE A 98 -21.82 -5.59 -23.83
N MET A 99 -21.81 -5.83 -25.15
CA MET A 99 -20.58 -5.85 -25.94
C MET A 99 -19.90 -4.48 -26.06
N ASN A 100 -20.64 -3.38 -25.96
CA ASN A 100 -20.05 -2.04 -25.97
C ASN A 100 -19.36 -1.73 -24.64
N ASN A 101 -20.02 -2.00 -23.51
CA ASN A 101 -19.43 -1.81 -22.19
C ASN A 101 -18.26 -2.79 -21.92
N PHE A 102 -18.32 -3.98 -22.51
CA PHE A 102 -17.24 -4.97 -22.41
C PHE A 102 -16.01 -4.58 -23.24
N ARG A 103 -16.20 -3.86 -24.35
CA ARG A 103 -15.11 -3.34 -25.18
C ARG A 103 -14.35 -2.21 -24.48
N GLU A 104 -15.07 -1.31 -23.81
CA GLU A 104 -14.45 -0.25 -22.99
C GLU A 104 -13.65 -0.85 -21.83
N GLN A 105 -14.16 -1.90 -21.17
CA GLN A 105 -13.43 -2.58 -20.10
C GLN A 105 -12.19 -3.32 -20.61
N MET A 106 -12.23 -3.89 -21.83
CA MET A 106 -11.06 -4.51 -22.47
C MET A 106 -9.99 -3.49 -22.89
N ASP A 107 -10.38 -2.31 -23.38
CA ASP A 107 -9.43 -1.23 -23.70
C ASP A 107 -8.78 -0.65 -22.43
N LEU A 108 -9.55 -0.55 -21.33
CA LEU A 108 -9.04 -0.17 -20.02
C LEU A 108 -8.08 -1.24 -19.44
N MET A 109 -8.32 -2.52 -19.72
CA MET A 109 -7.40 -3.60 -19.34
C MET A 109 -6.11 -3.61 -20.17
N GLY A 110 -6.18 -3.31 -21.47
CA GLY A 110 -5.01 -3.22 -22.35
C GLY A 110 -4.05 -2.10 -21.94
N THR A 111 -4.57 -1.02 -21.37
CA THR A 111 -3.76 0.08 -20.81
C THR A 111 -3.16 -0.24 -19.43
N LEU A 112 -3.72 -1.21 -18.69
CA LEU A 112 -3.22 -1.69 -17.40
C LEU A 112 -2.23 -2.86 -17.51
N GLN A 113 -1.99 -3.38 -18.73
CA GLN A 113 -1.13 -4.54 -18.97
C GLN A 113 0.36 -4.32 -18.65
N GLY A 114 0.78 -3.06 -18.42
CA GLY A 114 2.13 -2.68 -18.00
C GLY A 114 2.30 -2.40 -16.50
N ASP A 115 1.24 -2.50 -15.70
CA ASP A 115 1.27 -2.17 -14.27
C ASP A 115 1.12 -3.44 -13.41
N PRO A 116 2.24 -4.03 -12.93
CA PRO A 116 2.20 -5.28 -12.17
C PRO A 116 1.55 -5.16 -10.78
N ALA A 117 1.09 -3.97 -10.35
CA ALA A 117 0.46 -3.78 -9.04
C ALA A 117 -0.57 -2.63 -8.94
N GLY A 118 -0.93 -1.95 -10.03
CA GLY A 118 -1.84 -0.78 -10.00
C GLY A 118 -1.22 0.49 -9.40
N ILE A 119 0.12 0.56 -9.32
CA ILE A 119 0.86 1.64 -8.67
C ILE A 119 0.83 2.92 -9.51
N TYR A 120 0.83 2.82 -10.85
CA TYR A 120 0.87 3.98 -11.75
C TYR A 120 -0.48 4.67 -11.88
N ALA A 121 -1.59 3.93 -11.73
CA ALA A 121 -2.94 4.52 -11.71
C ALA A 121 -3.12 5.50 -10.53
N HIS A 122 -2.44 5.26 -9.40
CA HIS A 122 -2.50 6.12 -8.22
C HIS A 122 -1.75 7.45 -8.39
N SER A 123 -0.73 7.49 -9.26
CA SER A 123 0.09 8.69 -9.49
C SER A 123 -0.46 9.63 -10.58
N LEU A 124 -1.51 9.22 -11.31
CA LEU A 124 -2.06 9.98 -12.44
C LEU A 124 -3.40 10.68 -12.13
N ILE A 125 -3.90 10.59 -10.89
CA ILE A 125 -5.03 11.43 -10.48
C ILE A 125 -4.48 12.85 -10.27
N PRO A 126 -4.90 13.85 -11.06
CA PRO A 126 -4.47 15.22 -10.85
C PRO A 126 -4.88 15.68 -9.46
N ALA A 127 -3.94 16.27 -8.72
CA ALA A 127 -4.06 16.69 -7.31
C ALA A 127 -5.14 17.76 -7.03
N GLY A 128 -6.08 18.00 -7.95
CA GLY A 128 -7.08 19.07 -7.90
C GLY A 128 -8.52 18.64 -7.53
N GLN A 129 -8.77 17.41 -7.08
CA GLN A 129 -10.12 16.94 -6.72
C GLN A 129 -10.34 16.54 -5.26
N PHE A 130 -9.46 16.97 -4.35
CA PHE A 130 -9.74 16.90 -2.91
C PHE A 130 -9.93 18.30 -2.35
N SER A 131 -11.18 18.79 -2.39
CA SER A 131 -11.64 19.88 -1.53
C SER A 131 -12.15 19.27 -0.23
N PHE A 132 -11.58 19.67 0.91
CA PHE A 132 -12.22 19.55 2.22
C PHE A 132 -13.08 20.78 2.47
#